data_AF-A0A0J9RSE4-F1
#
_entry.id   AF-A0A0J9RSE4-F1
#
_cell.length_a   1.000
_cell.length_b   1.000
_cell.length_c   1.000
_cell.angle_alpha   90.00
_cell.angle_beta   90.00
_cell.angle_gamma   90.00
#
_symmetry.space_group_name_H-M   'P 1'
#
loop_
_entity.id
_entity.type
_entity.pdbx_description
1 polymer ?
#
loop_
_entity_poly.entity_id
_entity_poly.type
_entity_poly.pdbx_seq_one_letter_code
_entity_poly.pdbx_strand_id
1 'polypeptide(L)'
;MGSPIDWFMQRTDRYSKRLIKDIMDRDLPEYILDMIEAKEQPEEGKTAGCLKLLMCKGQPIIWGMQESLKKRLAGEPEEPEDNDSYFNKKILFKHLPSLEDFRNHSASCEVKYHEECPKNATTGSYL
;
A
#
# COMPACT_ATOMS: atom_id res chain seq x y z
N MET A 1 -3.02 25.37 13.04
CA MET A 1 -2.21 25.33 11.80
C MET A 1 -2.25 23.89 11.32
N GLY A 2 -2.74 23.65 10.09
CA GLY A 2 -2.94 22.29 9.57
C GLY A 2 -1.63 21.57 9.26
N SER A 3 -1.67 20.24 9.21
CA SER A 3 -0.52 19.41 8.83
C SER A 3 -0.11 19.65 7.36
N PRO A 4 1.11 19.29 6.93
CA PRO A 4 1.50 19.36 5.52
C PRO A 4 0.55 18.61 4.57
N ILE A 5 -0.07 17.53 5.06
CA ILE A 5 -1.09 16.78 4.31
C ILE A 5 -2.37 17.61 4.15
N ASP A 6 -2.81 18.32 5.20
CA ASP A 6 -3.97 19.21 5.11
C ASP A 6 -3.73 20.35 4.13
N TRP A 7 -2.53 20.94 4.16
CA TRP A 7 -2.12 21.93 3.17
C TRP A 7 -2.18 21.36 1.75
N PHE A 8 -1.66 20.14 1.53
CA PHE A 8 -1.66 19.51 0.22
C PHE A 8 -3.09 19.21 -0.29
N MET A 9 -3.97 18.73 0.59
CA MET A 9 -5.37 18.43 0.26
C MET A 9 -6.19 19.68 -0.09
N GLN A 10 -5.85 20.83 0.49
CA GLN A 10 -6.54 22.11 0.23
C GLN A 10 -6.12 22.76 -1.08
N ARG A 11 -5.08 22.26 -1.76
CA ARG A 11 -4.62 22.81 -3.03
C ARG A 11 -5.68 22.65 -4.11
N THR A 12 -5.98 23.75 -4.80
CA THR A 12 -7.00 23.78 -5.84
C THR A 12 -6.46 23.48 -7.24
N ASP A 13 -5.13 23.36 -7.38
CA ASP A 13 -4.50 23.13 -8.66
C ASP A 13 -4.84 21.76 -9.25
N ARG A 14 -4.87 21.70 -10.59
CA ARG A 14 -5.30 20.51 -11.34
C ARG A 14 -4.41 19.30 -11.05
N TYR A 15 -3.14 19.52 -10.78
CA TYR A 15 -2.18 18.44 -10.55
C TYR A 15 -2.44 17.79 -9.19
N SER A 16 -2.53 18.56 -8.11
CA SER A 16 -2.87 18.04 -6.78
C SER A 16 -4.19 17.29 -6.76
N LYS A 17 -5.24 17.82 -7.41
CA LYS A 17 -6.53 17.12 -7.51
C LYS A 17 -6.44 15.79 -8.27
N ARG A 18 -5.66 15.76 -9.35
CA ARG A 18 -5.42 14.52 -10.10
C ARG A 18 -4.66 13.51 -9.23
N LEU A 19 -3.59 13.94 -8.55
CA LEU A 19 -2.82 13.05 -7.69
C LEU A 19 -3.69 12.45 -6.59
N ILE A 20 -4.52 13.26 -5.90
CA ILE A 20 -5.46 12.76 -4.89
C ILE A 20 -6.41 11.73 -5.50
N LYS A 21 -6.95 11.99 -6.69
CA LYS A 21 -7.82 11.03 -7.38
C LYS A 21 -7.08 9.71 -7.67
N ASP A 22 -5.86 9.78 -8.20
CA ASP A 22 -5.09 8.61 -8.61
C ASP A 22 -4.67 7.77 -7.39
N ILE A 23 -4.23 8.41 -6.29
CA ILE A 23 -3.85 7.68 -5.06
C ILE A 23 -5.06 7.10 -4.32
N MET A 24 -6.26 7.64 -4.55
CA MET A 24 -7.51 7.16 -3.98
C MET A 24 -8.18 6.09 -4.83
N ASP A 25 -7.61 5.74 -5.98
CA ASP A 25 -8.12 4.65 -6.81
C ASP A 25 -7.97 3.31 -6.07
N ARG A 26 -9.06 2.56 -5.92
CA ARG A 26 -9.06 1.28 -5.20
C ARG A 26 -8.16 0.24 -5.87
N ASP A 27 -8.00 0.35 -7.18
CA ASP A 27 -7.20 -0.55 -8.00
C ASP A 27 -5.74 -0.08 -8.14
N LEU A 28 -5.35 1.02 -7.46
CA LEU A 28 -3.96 1.49 -7.39
C LEU A 28 -2.96 0.35 -7.11
N PRO A 29 -3.22 -0.59 -6.18
CA PRO A 29 -2.26 -1.65 -5.93
C PRO A 29 -2.11 -2.62 -7.10
N GLU A 30 -3.15 -2.87 -7.90
CA GLU A 30 -3.05 -3.65 -9.13
C GLU A 30 -2.28 -2.88 -10.20
N TYR A 31 -2.53 -1.57 -10.36
CA TYR A 31 -1.75 -0.74 -11.30
C TYR A 31 -0.26 -0.72 -10.95
N ILE A 32 0.10 -0.78 -9.67
CA ILE A 32 1.51 -0.90 -9.27
C ILE A 32 2.11 -2.24 -9.70
N LEU A 33 1.35 -3.33 -9.61
CA LEU A 33 1.77 -4.65 -10.11
C LEU A 33 1.96 -4.61 -11.62
N ASP A 34 1.02 -4.02 -12.36
CA ASP A 34 1.11 -3.87 -13.81
C ASP A 34 2.30 -2.99 -14.22
N MET A 35 2.59 -1.94 -13.47
CA MET A 35 3.78 -1.09 -13.69
C MET A 35 5.08 -1.86 -13.47
N ILE A 36 5.13 -2.76 -12.49
CA ILE A 36 6.30 -3.62 -12.26
C ILE A 36 6.46 -4.59 -13.44
N GLU A 37 5.37 -5.23 -13.86
CA GLU A 37 5.38 -6.17 -14.99
C GLU A 37 5.77 -5.48 -16.31
N ALA A 38 5.29 -4.26 -16.56
CA ALA A 38 5.66 -3.48 -17.74
C ALA A 38 7.14 -3.05 -17.78
N LYS A 39 7.85 -3.16 -16.65
CA LYS A 39 9.30 -2.92 -16.57
C LYS A 39 10.13 -4.19 -16.71
N GLU A 40 9.51 -5.36 -16.66
CA GLU A 40 10.20 -6.62 -16.92
C GLU A 40 10.55 -6.74 -18.40
N GLN A 41 11.76 -7.20 -18.68
CA GLN A 41 12.17 -7.56 -20.04
C GLN A 41 11.74 -9.00 -20.31
N PRO A 42 10.90 -9.29 -21.32
CA PRO A 42 10.42 -10.64 -21.58
C PRO A 42 11.55 -11.66 -21.81
N GLU A 43 12.69 -11.19 -22.31
CA GLU A 43 13.87 -12.00 -22.66
C GLU A 43 14.69 -12.44 -21.43
N GLU A 44 14.58 -11.72 -20.32
CA GLU A 44 15.27 -12.02 -19.05
C GLU A 44 14.43 -12.94 -18.13
N GLY A 45 13.21 -13.28 -18.54
CA GLY A 45 12.24 -14.01 -17.73
C GLY A 45 11.57 -13.12 -16.67
N LYS A 46 10.69 -13.73 -15.85
CA LYS A 46 9.92 -13.04 -14.81
C LYS A 46 10.76 -12.78 -13.55
N THR A 47 11.67 -11.81 -13.61
CA THR A 47 12.63 -11.51 -12.53
C THR A 47 12.01 -10.75 -11.36
N ALA A 48 10.84 -10.13 -11.52
CA ALA A 48 10.17 -9.33 -10.51
C ALA A 48 9.10 -10.09 -9.71
N GLY A 49 9.04 -11.43 -9.82
CA GLY A 49 8.08 -12.29 -9.10
C GLY A 49 7.97 -12.00 -7.61
N CYS A 50 9.10 -11.90 -6.91
CA CYS A 50 9.10 -11.61 -5.48
C CYS A 50 8.70 -10.15 -5.14
N LEU A 51 9.00 -9.20 -6.02
CA LEU A 51 8.54 -7.82 -5.85
C LEU A 51 7.02 -7.73 -6.05
N LYS A 52 6.48 -8.42 -7.06
CA LYS A 52 5.04 -8.55 -7.29
C LYS A 52 4.34 -9.23 -6.10
N LEU A 53 4.93 -10.29 -5.54
CA LEU A 53 4.44 -10.93 -4.31
C LEU A 53 4.42 -9.95 -3.12
N LEU A 54 5.52 -9.22 -2.90
CA LEU A 54 5.61 -8.22 -1.82
C LEU A 54 4.54 -7.15 -1.97
N MET A 55 4.36 -6.62 -3.18
CA MET A 55 3.35 -5.60 -3.47
C MET A 55 1.93 -6.14 -3.30
N CYS A 56 1.65 -7.37 -3.75
CA CYS A 56 0.37 -8.04 -3.53
C CYS A 56 0.06 -8.19 -2.03
N LYS A 57 1.04 -8.59 -1.22
CA LYS A 57 0.88 -8.66 0.24
C LYS A 57 0.69 -7.29 0.88
N GLY A 58 1.25 -6.24 0.28
CA GLY A 58 1.13 -4.86 0.74
C GLY A 58 -0.20 -4.19 0.42
N GLN A 59 -1.04 -4.74 -0.46
CA GLN A 59 -2.30 -4.08 -0.87
C GLN A 59 -3.20 -3.68 0.30
N PRO A 60 -3.40 -4.51 1.34
CA PRO A 60 -4.24 -4.13 2.48
C PRO A 60 -3.71 -2.92 3.25
N ILE A 61 -2.39 -2.69 3.24
CA ILE A 61 -1.77 -1.50 3.84
C ILE A 61 -2.13 -0.25 3.03
N ILE A 62 -2.02 -0.33 1.69
CA ILE A 62 -2.37 0.79 0.79
C ILE A 62 -3.86 1.14 0.94
N TRP A 63 -4.73 0.14 0.97
CA TRP A 63 -6.16 0.34 1.22
C TRP A 63 -6.43 1.00 2.57
N GLY A 64 -5.71 0.61 3.60
CA GLY A 64 -5.78 1.24 4.91
C GLY A 64 -5.40 2.74 4.88
N MET A 65 -4.33 3.08 4.15
CA MET A 65 -3.93 4.47 3.93
C MET A 65 -4.99 5.26 3.14
N GLN A 66 -5.62 4.64 2.13
CA GLN A 66 -6.71 5.26 1.36
C GLN A 66 -7.93 5.53 2.23
N GLU A 67 -8.35 4.59 3.07
CA GLU A 67 -9.47 4.79 3.99
C GLU A 67 -9.16 5.88 5.03
N SER A 68 -7.93 5.95 5.53
CA SER A 68 -7.48 7.06 6.40
C SER A 68 -7.65 8.42 5.71
N LEU A 69 -7.16 8.53 4.47
CA LEU A 69 -7.25 9.75 3.69
C LEU A 69 -8.70 10.12 3.35
N LYS A 70 -9.56 9.14 3.06
CA LYS A 70 -10.99 9.34 2.78
C LYS A 70 -11.71 9.98 3.97
N LYS A 71 -11.46 9.50 5.19
CA LYS A 71 -12.05 10.06 6.42
C LYS A 71 -11.62 11.50 6.65
N ARG A 72 -10.34 11.80 6.42
CA ARG A 72 -9.81 13.17 6.48
C ARG A 72 -10.46 14.10 5.46
N LEU A 73 -10.63 13.64 4.22
CA LEU A 73 -11.31 14.42 3.16
C LEU A 73 -12.80 14.64 3.45
N ALA A 74 -13.45 13.71 4.15
CA ALA A 74 -14.84 13.86 4.60
C ALA A 74 -15.00 14.80 5.80
N GLY A 75 -13.89 15.25 6.42
CA GLY A 75 -13.92 16.08 7.61
C GLY A 75 -14.36 15.33 8.87
N GLU A 76 -14.23 14.00 8.88
CA GLU A 76 -14.50 13.21 10.08
C GLU A 76 -13.50 13.59 11.18
N PRO A 77 -13.96 13.85 12.43
CA PRO A 77 -13.07 14.21 13.51
C PRO A 77 -12.10 13.06 13.79
N GLU A 78 -10.80 13.36 13.75
CA GLU A 78 -9.81 12.41 14.22
C GLU A 78 -10.03 12.18 15.71
N GLU A 79 -10.09 10.91 16.14
CA GLU A 79 -10.17 10.58 17.56
C GLU A 79 -9.02 11.25 18.32
N PRO A 80 -9.28 11.78 19.53
CA PRO A 80 -8.31 12.59 20.26
C PRO A 80 -6.99 11.84 20.41
N GLU A 81 -5.93 12.45 19.89
CA GLU A 81 -4.58 11.92 19.93
C GLU A 81 -4.06 11.98 21.36
N ASP A 82 -3.70 10.83 21.94
CA ASP A 82 -2.87 10.81 23.15
C ASP A 82 -1.51 11.40 22.76
N ASN A 83 -1.31 12.61 23.25
CA ASN A 83 -0.23 13.54 22.93
C ASN A 83 1.07 13.03 23.52
N ASP A 84 1.75 12.07 22.86
CA ASP A 84 3.15 11.76 23.18
C ASP A 84 3.86 11.06 21.99
N SER A 85 5.02 11.63 21.63
CA SER A 85 6.00 11.16 20.64
C SER A 85 5.77 11.55 19.17
N TYR A 86 6.73 12.32 18.65
CA TYR A 86 6.96 12.66 17.23
C TYR A 86 7.03 11.44 16.27
N PHE A 87 7.09 10.22 16.82
CA PHE A 87 6.93 8.96 16.09
C PHE A 87 5.87 8.09 16.78
N ASN A 88 4.63 8.56 16.81
CA ASN A 88 3.53 7.77 17.34
C ASN A 88 3.22 6.62 16.37
N LYS A 89 3.98 5.53 16.48
CA LYS A 89 3.83 4.31 15.66
C LYS A 89 2.38 3.78 15.70
N LYS A 90 1.64 4.06 16.79
CA LYS A 90 0.22 3.70 16.92
C LYS A 90 -0.65 4.34 15.82
N ILE A 91 -0.32 5.53 15.34
CA ILE A 91 -1.04 6.19 14.23
C ILE A 91 -0.82 5.42 12.91
N LEU A 92 0.41 4.97 12.66
CA LEU A 92 0.72 4.12 11.51
C LEU A 92 -0.05 2.79 11.59
N PHE A 93 -0.12 2.18 12.79
CA PHE A 93 -0.83 0.92 13.03
C PHE A 93 -2.36 1.03 12.98
N LYS A 94 -2.94 2.20 13.28
CA LYS A 94 -4.41 2.43 13.29
C LYS A 94 -5.07 2.10 11.96
N HIS A 95 -4.32 2.29 10.87
CA HIS A 95 -4.81 2.10 9.52
C HIS A 95 -4.23 0.84 8.86
N LEU A 96 -3.47 0.03 9.60
CA LEU A 96 -3.07 -1.27 9.07
C LEU A 96 -4.25 -2.24 9.09
N PRO A 97 -4.30 -3.19 8.15
CA PRO A 97 -5.25 -4.29 8.19
C PRO A 97 -5.12 -5.07 9.50
N SER A 98 -6.18 -5.78 9.89
CA SER A 98 -6.05 -6.79 10.94
C SER A 98 -5.06 -7.87 10.48
N LEU A 99 -4.42 -8.55 11.44
CA LEU A 99 -3.51 -9.66 11.12
C LEU A 99 -4.23 -10.78 10.36
N GLU A 100 -5.52 -10.99 10.63
CA GLU A 100 -6.35 -11.96 9.93
C GLU A 100 -6.60 -11.56 8.49
N ASP A 101 -7.02 -10.31 8.24
CA ASP A 101 -7.22 -9.79 6.88
C ASP A 101 -5.94 -9.86 6.07
N PHE A 102 -4.82 -9.48 6.70
CA PHE A 102 -3.50 -9.57 6.08
C PHE A 102 -3.15 -11.02 5.72
N ARG A 103 -3.42 -11.99 6.60
CA ARG A 103 -3.16 -13.42 6.35
C ARG A 103 -4.05 -13.98 5.24
N ASN A 104 -5.34 -13.69 5.27
CA ASN A 104 -6.30 -14.15 4.26
C ASN A 104 -5.94 -13.61 2.88
N HIS A 105 -5.63 -12.32 2.79
CA HIS A 105 -5.18 -11.70 1.54
C HIS A 105 -3.84 -12.27 1.08
N SER A 106 -2.87 -12.37 2.01
CA SER A 106 -1.53 -12.90 1.72
C SER A 106 -1.56 -14.32 1.16
N ALA A 107 -2.48 -15.18 1.61
CA ALA A 107 -2.60 -16.54 1.12
C ALA A 107 -2.91 -16.59 -0.38
N SER A 108 -3.79 -15.71 -0.86
CA SER A 108 -4.11 -15.61 -2.30
C SER A 108 -2.91 -15.14 -3.14
N CYS A 109 -2.12 -14.20 -2.61
CA CYS A 109 -0.90 -13.70 -3.26
C CYS A 109 0.16 -14.80 -3.39
N GLU A 110 0.33 -15.62 -2.35
CA GLU A 110 1.24 -16.77 -2.39
C GLU A 110 0.83 -17.74 -3.50
N VAL A 111 -0.46 -18.08 -3.61
CA VAL A 111 -0.95 -18.93 -4.71
C VAL A 111 -0.68 -18.29 -6.07
N LYS A 112 -0.90 -16.98 -6.22
CA LYS A 112 -0.71 -16.24 -7.49
C LYS A 112 0.75 -16.20 -7.95
N TYR A 113 1.72 -16.05 -7.03
CA TYR A 113 3.11 -15.79 -7.38
C TYR A 113 4.12 -16.88 -6.95
N HIS A 114 3.68 -18.01 -6.38
CA HIS A 114 4.59 -19.05 -5.87
C HIS A 114 5.57 -19.61 -6.90
N GLU A 115 5.21 -19.65 -8.19
CA GLU A 115 6.10 -20.10 -9.27
C GLU A 115 7.22 -19.08 -9.55
N GLU A 116 6.88 -17.80 -9.52
CA GLU A 116 7.81 -16.69 -9.80
C GLU A 116 8.63 -16.30 -8.56
N CYS A 117 8.10 -16.59 -7.36
CA CYS A 117 8.76 -16.37 -6.08
C CYS A 117 8.53 -17.57 -5.13
N PRO A 118 9.32 -18.63 -5.27
CA PRO A 118 9.19 -19.80 -4.40
C PRO A 118 9.56 -19.45 -2.97
N LYS A 119 8.86 -20.02 -1.98
CA LYS A 119 9.06 -19.71 -0.54
C LYS A 119 10.51 -19.84 -0.10
N ASN A 120 11.25 -20.81 -0.64
CA ASN A 120 12.66 -21.05 -0.34
C ASN A 120 13.56 -19.86 -0.72
N ALA A 121 13.13 -19.07 -1.73
CA ALA A 121 13.81 -17.84 -2.15
C ALA A 121 13.72 -16.72 -1.10
N THR A 122 12.69 -16.76 -0.24
CA THR A 122 12.43 -15.73 0.78
C THR A 122 12.97 -16.10 2.16
N THR A 123 13.29 -17.38 2.39
CA THR A 123 13.83 -17.88 3.67
C THR A 123 15.34 -18.06 3.67
N GLY A 124 16.04 -17.65 2.59
CA GLY A 124 17.49 -17.84 2.45
C GLY A 124 17.90 -19.30 2.33
N SER A 125 16.96 -20.19 1.99
CA SER A 125 17.17 -21.64 1.91
C SER A 125 17.42 -22.05 0.46
N TYR A 126 18.40 -21.43 -0.19
CA TYR A 126 18.98 -21.99 -1.41
C TYR A 126 20.07 -22.98 -0.97
N LEU A 127 19.80 -24.26 -1.17
CA LEU A 127 20.85 -25.28 -1.36
C LEU A 127 21.16 -25.34 -2.85
#